data_AF-A0A3N4MMG8-F1
#
_entry.id   AF-A0A3N4MMG8-F1
#
_cell.length_a   1.000
_cell.length_b   1.000
_cell.length_c   1.000
_cell.angle_alpha   90.00
_cell.angle_beta   90.00
_cell.angle_gamma   90.00
#
_symmetry.space_group_name_H-M   'P 1'
#
loop_
_entity.id
_entity.type
_entity.pdbx_description
1 polymer ?
#
loop_
_entity_poly.entity_id
_entity_poly.type
_entity_poly.pdbx_seq_one_letter_code
_entity_poly.pdbx_strand_id
1 'polypeptide(L)'
;MPDRREEGELRIQQAIEAYQSDLKDDYGSVEKAAEAYGVKRSTLGNRICGKTQRSWTEEAQRRQKLSVAEEDILEDYLLQLCDINFPVTISLAKRMADGIYQQKHNLSDLSKEEIANIKLGKRWIDRFMKRHTKLYGRFASRVDRVRVDSVNQATLEDYFAKPLDLVVFSAFQLNYSVEIDTASRLGRSGIAKHNFLQFLKPTRKATFSKPDLIHRAFQIAGIWPYDPTQVYDRLILPPPKPVQPPASDLQENLQVLKTTLTSLGASSESLKSLDQIQYSSHQLTAQVALHQHHTEQLQSELNKQRGGKHDRRVLSKTRVVTEEYLKQRKVERDNELAEKEAKRVAKALKRSAPEPLPEDTRPVPERPVFSTLNPR
;
A
#
# COMPACT_ATOMS: atom_id res chain seq x y z
N MET A 1 21.18 -21.54 -2.85
CA MET A 1 21.28 -22.93 -2.34
C MET A 1 19.87 -23.43 -2.16
N PRO A 2 19.43 -24.44 -2.92
CA PRO A 2 18.12 -25.05 -2.71
C PRO A 2 18.00 -25.56 -1.27
N ASP A 3 16.81 -25.49 -0.68
CA ASP A 3 16.60 -25.95 0.69
C ASP A 3 16.90 -27.46 0.73
N ARG A 4 17.59 -27.94 1.77
CA ARG A 4 18.01 -29.35 1.94
C ARG A 4 16.82 -30.34 1.88
N ARG A 5 15.59 -29.79 1.93
CA ARG A 5 14.30 -30.48 1.92
C ARG A 5 13.68 -30.55 0.52
N GLU A 6 13.86 -29.51 -0.31
CA GLU A 6 13.51 -29.55 -1.73
C GLU A 6 14.38 -30.57 -2.45
N GLU A 7 15.66 -30.64 -2.08
CA GLU A 7 16.57 -31.71 -2.52
C GLU A 7 16.07 -33.11 -2.13
N GLY A 8 15.42 -33.24 -0.97
CA GLY A 8 14.82 -34.49 -0.51
C GLY A 8 13.58 -34.90 -1.30
N GLU A 9 12.67 -33.97 -1.60
CA GLU A 9 11.49 -34.21 -2.46
C GLU A 9 11.91 -34.50 -3.91
N LEU A 10 12.94 -33.83 -4.44
CA LEU A 10 13.50 -34.11 -5.77
C LEU A 10 14.03 -35.54 -5.89
N ARG A 11 14.76 -36.04 -4.89
CA ARG A 11 15.23 -37.44 -4.86
C ARG A 11 14.07 -38.44 -4.85
N ILE A 12 12.99 -38.11 -4.15
CA ILE A 12 11.78 -38.94 -4.12
C ILE A 12 11.12 -38.95 -5.51
N GLN A 13 11.03 -37.78 -6.17
CA GLN A 13 10.44 -37.67 -7.50
C GLN A 13 11.25 -38.43 -8.56
N GLN A 14 12.57 -38.29 -8.55
CA GLN A 14 13.49 -39.04 -9.43
C GLN A 14 13.39 -40.56 -9.21
N ALA A 15 13.24 -41.00 -7.95
CA ALA A 15 13.04 -42.41 -7.63
C ALA A 15 11.69 -42.95 -8.15
N ILE A 16 10.64 -42.12 -8.16
CA ILE A 16 9.33 -42.48 -8.73
C ILE A 16 9.42 -42.58 -10.25
N GLU A 17 10.05 -41.60 -10.90
CA GLU A 17 10.28 -41.61 -12.35
C GLU A 17 11.12 -42.80 -12.79
N ALA A 18 12.18 -43.15 -12.05
CA ALA A 18 13.01 -44.32 -12.32
C ALA A 18 12.23 -45.64 -12.14
N TYR A 19 11.30 -45.70 -11.19
CA TYR A 19 10.41 -46.85 -11.00
C TYR A 19 9.32 -46.95 -12.09
N GLN A 20 8.81 -45.81 -12.58
CA GLN A 20 7.74 -45.76 -13.59
C GLN A 20 8.24 -45.88 -15.05
N SER A 21 9.47 -45.46 -15.33
CA SER A 21 10.06 -45.46 -16.67
C SER A 21 10.46 -46.84 -17.20
N ASP A 22 10.25 -47.90 -16.41
CA ASP A 22 10.39 -49.30 -16.84
C ASP A 22 11.71 -49.56 -17.58
N LEU A 23 12.82 -48.97 -17.10
CA LEU A 23 14.18 -49.41 -17.43
C LEU A 23 14.36 -50.81 -16.82
N LYS A 24 13.86 -51.79 -17.60
CA LYS A 24 13.94 -53.22 -17.37
C LYS A 24 15.34 -53.60 -16.95
N ASP A 25 15.37 -54.37 -15.86
CA ASP A 25 16.46 -55.15 -15.28
C ASP A 25 17.16 -54.58 -14.01
N ASP A 26 17.34 -53.27 -13.86
CA ASP A 26 18.03 -52.73 -12.66
C ASP A 26 17.10 -52.18 -11.55
N TYR A 27 15.92 -51.64 -11.87
CA TYR A 27 15.04 -50.96 -10.89
C TYR A 27 13.63 -51.56 -10.71
N GLY A 28 13.41 -52.81 -11.16
CA GLY A 28 12.10 -53.48 -11.14
C GLY A 28 11.46 -53.73 -9.77
N SER A 29 12.07 -53.27 -8.68
CA SER A 29 11.51 -53.29 -7.33
C SER A 29 11.62 -51.91 -6.70
N VAL A 30 10.56 -51.51 -5.98
CA VAL A 30 10.51 -50.29 -5.16
C VAL A 30 11.72 -50.20 -4.23
N GLU A 31 12.26 -51.34 -3.79
CA GLU A 31 13.42 -51.40 -2.91
C GLU A 31 14.72 -50.99 -3.60
N LYS A 32 14.98 -51.47 -4.83
CA LYS A 32 16.16 -51.10 -5.62
C LYS A 32 16.13 -49.63 -6.04
N ALA A 33 14.97 -49.12 -6.44
CA ALA A 33 14.78 -47.71 -6.74
C ALA A 33 14.97 -46.83 -5.48
N ALA A 34 14.48 -47.28 -4.32
CA ALA A 34 14.68 -46.55 -3.07
C ALA A 34 16.17 -46.49 -2.66
N GLU A 35 16.90 -47.60 -2.81
CA GLU A 35 18.32 -47.69 -2.47
C GLU A 35 19.21 -46.81 -3.36
N ALA A 36 19.00 -46.84 -4.68
CA ALA A 36 19.83 -46.06 -5.61
C ALA A 36 19.69 -44.55 -5.47
N TYR A 37 18.52 -44.06 -5.06
CA TYR A 37 18.27 -42.65 -4.82
C TYR A 37 18.40 -42.26 -3.33
N GLY A 38 18.78 -43.19 -2.45
CA GLY A 38 18.98 -42.94 -1.02
C GLY A 38 17.70 -42.54 -0.27
N VAL A 39 16.55 -43.07 -0.69
CA VAL A 39 15.23 -42.83 -0.11
C VAL A 39 14.79 -44.06 0.69
N LYS A 40 14.05 -43.89 1.78
CA LYS A 40 13.47 -45.04 2.50
C LYS A 40 12.40 -45.73 1.65
N ARG A 41 12.46 -47.06 1.53
CA ARG A 41 11.49 -47.89 0.80
C ARG A 41 10.03 -47.62 1.19
N SER A 42 9.75 -47.42 2.48
CA SER A 42 8.41 -47.07 2.96
C SER A 42 7.94 -45.68 2.48
N THR A 43 8.84 -44.71 2.37
CA THR A 43 8.55 -43.38 1.83
C THR A 43 8.24 -43.46 0.34
N LEU A 44 9.05 -44.18 -0.44
CA LEU A 44 8.80 -44.35 -1.88
C LEU A 44 7.49 -45.10 -2.15
N GLY A 45 7.22 -46.19 -1.43
CA GLY A 45 5.98 -46.96 -1.54
C GLY A 45 4.73 -46.14 -1.20
N ASN A 46 4.77 -45.32 -0.14
CA ASN A 46 3.66 -44.42 0.19
C ASN A 46 3.37 -43.43 -0.94
N ARG A 47 4.40 -42.88 -1.58
CA ARG A 47 4.24 -41.92 -2.70
C ARG A 47 3.69 -42.58 -3.95
N ILE A 48 4.14 -43.79 -4.27
CA ILE A 48 3.59 -44.61 -5.38
C ILE A 48 2.11 -44.92 -5.14
N CYS A 49 1.71 -45.20 -3.89
CA CYS A 49 0.31 -45.39 -3.50
C CYS A 49 -0.50 -44.07 -3.38
N GLY A 50 0.03 -42.93 -3.84
CA GLY A 50 -0.64 -41.63 -3.84
C GLY A 50 -0.70 -40.93 -2.47
N LYS A 51 -0.06 -41.49 -1.43
CA LYS A 51 0.07 -40.82 -0.12
C LYS A 51 1.20 -39.81 -0.17
N THR A 52 0.86 -38.60 -0.60
CA THR A 52 1.76 -37.45 -0.58
C THR A 52 1.82 -36.90 0.84
N GLN A 53 3.03 -36.69 1.37
CA GLN A 53 3.21 -35.84 2.54
C GLN A 53 2.75 -34.44 2.14
N ARG A 54 1.90 -33.79 2.94
CA ARG A 54 1.54 -32.39 2.69
C ARG A 54 2.82 -31.58 2.54
N SER A 55 2.80 -30.60 1.64
CA SER A 55 3.95 -29.73 1.50
C SER A 55 4.25 -29.11 2.86
N TRP A 56 5.53 -28.99 3.19
CA TRP A 56 5.93 -28.39 4.46
C TRP A 56 5.33 -26.98 4.63
N THR A 57 5.14 -26.24 3.52
CA THR A 57 4.46 -24.95 3.51
C THR A 57 2.99 -25.06 3.94
N GLU A 58 2.25 -26.03 3.41
CA GLU A 58 0.86 -26.30 3.76
C GLU A 58 0.70 -26.74 5.22
N GLU A 59 1.62 -27.58 5.69
CA GLU A 59 1.58 -28.06 7.08
C GLU A 59 2.03 -26.99 8.07
N ALA A 60 2.95 -26.12 7.67
CA ALA A 60 3.32 -24.93 8.43
C ALA A 60 2.15 -23.95 8.52
N GLN A 61 1.46 -23.66 7.41
CA GLN A 61 0.27 -22.82 7.35
C GLN A 61 -0.84 -23.35 8.27
N ARG A 62 -1.10 -24.65 8.25
CA ARG A 62 -2.09 -25.29 9.13
C ARG A 62 -1.80 -25.12 10.61
N ARG A 63 -0.52 -25.09 11.00
CA ARG A 63 -0.07 -24.92 12.39
C ARG A 63 0.00 -23.46 12.81
N GLN A 64 -0.20 -22.51 11.90
CA GLN A 64 -0.26 -21.10 12.26
C GLN A 64 -1.54 -20.82 13.06
N LYS A 65 -1.38 -20.02 14.11
CA LYS A 65 -2.50 -19.56 14.94
C LYS A 65 -3.37 -18.53 14.21
N LEU A 66 -2.74 -17.78 13.32
CA LEU A 66 -3.34 -16.78 12.46
C LEU A 66 -3.22 -17.30 11.02
N SER A 67 -4.29 -17.20 10.23
CA SER A 67 -4.29 -17.65 8.84
C SER A 67 -3.40 -16.74 7.97
N VAL A 68 -3.02 -17.21 6.78
CA VAL A 68 -2.22 -16.42 5.85
C VAL A 68 -2.96 -15.12 5.48
N ALA A 69 -4.25 -15.20 5.18
CA ALA A 69 -5.07 -14.02 4.85
C ALA A 69 -5.16 -13.02 6.02
N GLU A 70 -5.28 -13.52 7.26
CA GLU A 70 -5.31 -12.68 8.45
C GLU A 70 -3.95 -11.99 8.69
N GLU A 71 -2.85 -12.70 8.45
CA GLU A 71 -1.50 -12.13 8.51
C GLU A 71 -1.24 -11.11 7.39
N ASP A 72 -1.71 -11.36 6.16
CA ASP A 72 -1.61 -10.44 5.03
C ASP A 72 -2.35 -9.12 5.29
N ILE A 73 -3.55 -9.18 5.86
CA ILE A 73 -4.34 -7.98 6.15
C ILE A 73 -3.73 -7.19 7.31
N LEU A 74 -3.15 -7.88 8.30
CA LEU A 74 -2.35 -7.22 9.32
C LEU A 74 -1.12 -6.53 8.70
N GLU A 75 -0.44 -7.16 7.75
CA GLU A 75 0.67 -6.55 7.01
C GLU A 75 0.21 -5.27 6.29
N ASP A 76 -0.88 -5.33 5.53
CA ASP A 76 -1.43 -4.18 4.78
C ASP A 76 -1.84 -3.04 5.72
N TYR A 77 -2.46 -3.35 6.86
CA TYR A 77 -2.82 -2.34 7.85
C TYR A 77 -1.60 -1.66 8.48
N LEU A 78 -0.57 -2.45 8.83
CA LEU A 78 0.68 -1.89 9.36
C LEU A 78 1.39 -1.02 8.31
N LEU A 79 1.34 -1.40 7.04
CA LEU A 79 1.86 -0.58 5.93
C LEU A 79 1.08 0.72 5.78
N GLN A 80 -0.25 0.68 5.84
CA GLN A 80 -1.07 1.89 5.79
C GLN A 80 -0.77 2.84 6.96
N LEU A 81 -0.60 2.31 8.17
CA LEU A 81 -0.21 3.14 9.30
C LEU A 81 1.16 3.78 9.09
N CYS A 82 2.12 3.05 8.48
CA CYS A 82 3.40 3.62 8.10
C CYS A 82 3.24 4.74 7.05
N ASP A 83 2.33 4.58 6.09
CA ASP A 83 2.03 5.58 5.06
C ASP A 83 1.39 6.84 5.65
N ILE A 84 0.63 6.69 6.74
CA ILE A 84 0.09 7.81 7.52
C ILE A 84 1.16 8.42 8.45
N ASN A 85 2.43 8.03 8.31
CA ASN A 85 3.54 8.44 9.18
C ASN A 85 3.30 8.10 10.66
N PHE A 86 2.44 7.13 10.96
CA PHE A 86 2.20 6.68 12.32
C PHE A 86 3.38 5.85 12.82
N PRO A 87 3.87 6.06 14.05
CA PRO A 87 5.00 5.30 14.59
C PRO A 87 4.58 3.87 14.96
N VAL A 88 4.60 2.97 13.98
CA VAL A 88 4.30 1.56 14.20
C VAL A 88 5.45 0.87 14.94
N THR A 89 5.17 0.31 16.10
CA THR A 89 6.15 -0.44 16.91
C THR A 89 5.89 -1.95 16.84
N ILE A 90 6.92 -2.76 17.08
CA ILE A 90 6.79 -4.23 17.13
C ILE A 90 5.78 -4.67 18.20
N SER A 91 5.75 -3.97 19.35
CA SER A 91 4.77 -4.20 20.40
C SER A 91 3.35 -3.86 19.97
N LEU A 92 3.18 -2.82 19.15
CA LEU A 92 1.88 -2.44 18.58
C LEU A 92 1.38 -3.51 17.61
N ALA A 93 2.23 -3.91 16.65
CA ALA A 93 1.92 -4.97 15.70
C ALA A 93 1.53 -6.27 16.42
N LYS A 94 2.27 -6.61 17.49
CA LYS A 94 1.93 -7.77 18.32
C LYS A 94 0.59 -7.61 19.04
N ARG A 95 0.27 -6.43 19.61
CA ARG A 95 -1.04 -6.19 20.24
C ARG A 95 -2.20 -6.30 19.26
N MET A 96 -2.01 -5.81 18.03
CA MET A 96 -3.00 -5.98 16.96
C MET A 96 -3.18 -7.47 16.65
N ALA A 97 -2.09 -8.20 16.44
CA ALA A 97 -2.12 -9.65 16.22
C ALA A 97 -2.79 -10.44 17.36
N ASP A 98 -2.49 -10.10 18.62
CA ASP A 98 -3.12 -10.69 19.81
C ASP A 98 -4.64 -10.41 19.82
N GLY A 99 -5.07 -9.20 19.41
CA GLY A 99 -6.47 -8.89 19.21
C GLY A 99 -7.14 -9.79 18.17
N ILE A 100 -6.46 -10.08 17.05
CA ILE A 100 -7.04 -10.90 15.97
C ILE A 100 -7.25 -12.31 16.49
N TYR A 101 -6.27 -12.79 17.24
CA TYR A 101 -6.30 -14.10 17.84
C TYR A 101 -7.41 -14.21 18.91
N GLN A 102 -7.58 -13.20 19.77
CA GLN A 102 -8.62 -13.17 20.80
C GLN A 102 -10.03 -13.19 20.21
N GLN A 103 -10.28 -12.42 19.14
CA GLN A 103 -11.59 -12.37 18.49
C GLN A 103 -12.03 -13.72 17.92
N LYS A 104 -11.09 -14.55 17.44
CA LYS A 104 -11.39 -15.90 16.93
C LYS A 104 -11.87 -16.87 18.00
N HIS A 105 -11.59 -16.60 19.28
CA HIS A 105 -11.95 -17.47 20.40
C HIS A 105 -13.35 -17.18 20.98
N ASN A 106 -14.24 -16.53 20.21
CA ASN A 106 -15.62 -16.18 20.57
C ASN A 106 -15.75 -15.62 21.99
N LEU A 107 -15.48 -14.32 22.12
CA LEU A 107 -15.32 -13.59 23.39
C LEU A 107 -16.58 -13.50 24.26
N SER A 108 -17.73 -13.99 23.80
CA SER A 108 -19.04 -13.80 24.45
C SER A 108 -19.16 -14.48 25.82
N ASP A 109 -18.42 -15.57 26.06
CA ASP A 109 -18.58 -16.40 27.28
C ASP A 109 -17.34 -16.37 28.21
N LEU A 110 -16.32 -15.56 27.90
CA LEU A 110 -15.01 -15.59 28.59
C LEU A 110 -14.81 -14.38 29.50
N SER A 111 -14.25 -14.62 30.69
CA SER A 111 -13.84 -13.56 31.62
C SER A 111 -12.64 -12.77 31.09
N LYS A 112 -12.45 -11.53 31.57
CA LYS A 112 -11.32 -10.65 31.16
C LYS A 112 -9.95 -11.31 31.35
N GLU A 113 -9.82 -12.19 32.34
CA GLU A 113 -8.57 -12.88 32.69
C GLU A 113 -8.27 -14.01 31.69
N GLU A 114 -9.30 -14.74 31.26
CA GLU A 114 -9.18 -15.77 30.22
C GLU A 114 -8.83 -15.14 28.87
N ILE A 115 -9.44 -14.01 28.53
CA ILE A 115 -9.12 -13.21 27.33
C ILE A 115 -7.66 -12.75 27.37
N ALA A 116 -7.19 -12.28 28.52
CA ALA A 116 -5.80 -11.86 28.71
C ALA A 116 -4.79 -13.02 28.57
N ASN A 117 -5.22 -14.27 28.76
CA ASN A 117 -4.39 -15.47 28.60
C ASN A 117 -4.37 -15.98 27.15
N ILE A 118 -5.39 -15.65 26.34
CA ILE A 118 -5.43 -15.95 24.90
C ILE A 118 -4.51 -14.97 24.17
N LYS A 119 -3.21 -15.29 24.10
CA LYS A 119 -2.19 -14.48 23.42
C LYS A 119 -1.30 -15.29 22.50
N LEU A 120 -0.72 -14.63 21.52
CA LEU A 120 0.29 -15.19 20.64
C LEU A 120 1.62 -15.30 21.38
N GLY A 121 2.37 -16.36 21.05
CA GLY A 121 3.65 -16.64 21.68
C GLY A 121 4.67 -15.50 21.47
N LYS A 122 5.63 -15.35 22.39
CA LYS A 122 6.65 -14.28 22.34
C LYS A 122 7.40 -14.22 21.00
N ARG A 123 7.71 -15.39 20.43
CA ARG A 123 8.42 -15.54 19.14
C ARG A 123 7.53 -15.44 17.90
N TRP A 124 6.22 -15.25 18.06
CA TRP A 124 5.31 -15.17 16.91
C TRP A 124 5.69 -13.98 16.01
N ILE A 125 5.97 -12.82 16.60
CA ILE A 125 6.31 -11.61 15.85
C ILE A 125 7.59 -11.76 15.04
N ASP A 126 8.62 -12.42 15.59
CA ASP A 126 9.87 -12.69 14.88
C ASP A 126 9.65 -13.58 13.66
N ARG A 127 8.72 -14.54 13.75
CA ARG A 127 8.36 -15.41 12.63
C ARG A 127 7.45 -14.70 11.63
N PHE A 128 6.53 -13.87 12.10
CA PHE A 128 5.67 -13.03 11.26
C PHE A 128 6.53 -12.12 10.38
N MET A 129 7.48 -11.38 10.97
CA MET A 129 8.41 -10.53 10.22
C MET A 129 9.30 -11.30 9.24
N LYS A 130 9.61 -12.58 9.51
CA LYS A 130 10.34 -13.44 8.55
C LYS A 130 9.49 -13.88 7.37
N ARG A 131 8.17 -14.04 7.56
CA ARG A 131 7.22 -14.38 6.48
C ARG A 131 6.86 -13.14 5.66
N HIS A 132 6.58 -12.03 6.34
CA HIS A 132 6.18 -10.74 5.77
C HIS A 132 7.40 -9.88 5.51
N THR A 133 8.13 -10.24 4.44
CA THR A 133 9.37 -9.56 4.05
C THR A 133 9.15 -8.13 3.58
N LYS A 134 7.91 -7.65 3.42
CA LYS A 134 7.65 -6.22 3.17
C LYS A 134 7.88 -5.38 4.42
N LEU A 135 7.84 -6.00 5.61
CA LEU A 135 8.05 -5.36 6.91
C LEU A 135 9.46 -5.69 7.44
N TYR A 136 10.22 -4.69 7.88
CA TYR A 136 11.52 -4.91 8.56
C TYR A 136 11.59 -4.27 9.94
N GLY A 137 12.63 -4.53 10.74
CA GLY A 137 12.87 -3.88 12.05
C GLY A 137 13.97 -2.81 11.97
N ARG A 138 13.85 -1.62 12.58
CA ARG A 138 14.97 -0.68 12.83
C ARG A 138 14.92 -0.01 14.23
N PHE A 139 16.13 0.32 14.67
CA PHE A 139 16.52 1.16 15.81
C PHE A 139 15.84 2.54 15.87
N ALA A 140 15.22 2.91 17.00
CA ALA A 140 15.13 4.33 17.35
C ALA A 140 16.55 4.81 17.57
N SER A 141 17.02 5.72 16.75
CA SER A 141 18.13 6.56 17.20
C SER A 141 17.60 7.56 18.22
N ARG A 142 18.41 7.88 19.24
CA ARG A 142 18.15 9.02 20.12
C ARG A 142 17.84 10.26 19.27
N VAL A 143 16.93 11.11 19.76
CA VAL A 143 16.55 12.34 19.06
C VAL A 143 17.81 13.21 18.95
N ASP A 144 18.41 13.22 17.77
CA ASP A 144 19.55 14.08 17.45
C ASP A 144 19.06 15.52 17.34
N ARG A 145 19.88 16.51 17.68
CA ARG A 145 19.51 17.95 17.67
C ARG A 145 18.96 18.38 16.32
N VAL A 146 19.56 17.85 15.25
CA VAL A 146 19.15 18.02 13.85
C VAL A 146 17.71 17.56 13.61
N ARG A 147 17.17 16.62 14.41
CA ARG A 147 15.82 16.10 14.22
C ARG A 147 14.74 17.01 14.81
N VAL A 148 15.06 17.73 15.90
CA VAL A 148 14.21 18.79 16.47
C VAL A 148 14.07 19.94 15.48
N ASP A 149 15.17 20.31 14.82
CA ASP A 149 15.19 21.31 13.75
C ASP A 149 14.57 20.80 12.43
N SER A 150 14.40 19.47 12.29
CA SER A 150 13.82 18.81 11.11
C SER A 150 12.33 18.48 11.25
N VAL A 151 11.62 19.01 12.24
CA VAL A 151 10.15 19.03 12.21
C VAL A 151 9.76 19.84 10.99
N ASN A 152 9.70 19.14 9.86
CA ASN A 152 9.43 19.72 8.57
C ASN A 152 7.95 20.01 8.57
N GLN A 153 7.59 21.29 8.48
CA GLN A 153 6.20 21.75 8.39
C GLN A 153 5.41 20.91 7.39
N ALA A 154 6.01 20.59 6.24
CA ALA A 154 5.39 19.74 5.22
C ALA A 154 5.07 18.32 5.70
N THR A 155 5.91 17.72 6.56
CA THR A 155 5.66 16.38 7.12
C THR A 155 4.51 16.41 8.14
N LEU A 156 4.38 17.49 8.91
CA LEU A 156 3.25 17.66 9.83
C LEU A 156 1.95 17.91 9.07
N GLU A 157 1.99 18.78 8.06
CA GLU A 157 0.84 19.05 7.19
C GLU A 157 0.37 17.77 6.51
N ASP A 158 1.27 16.96 5.95
CA ASP A 158 0.96 15.65 5.36
C ASP A 158 0.35 14.67 6.37
N TYR A 159 0.90 14.61 7.60
CA TYR A 159 0.35 13.76 8.67
C TYR A 159 -1.10 14.11 9.01
N PHE A 160 -1.43 15.40 9.13
CA PHE A 160 -2.79 15.84 9.46
C PHE A 160 -3.72 15.83 8.24
N ALA A 161 -3.22 16.07 7.03
CA ALA A 161 -4.01 16.06 5.81
C ALA A 161 -4.57 14.67 5.50
N LYS A 162 -3.77 13.61 5.66
CA LYS A 162 -4.15 12.24 5.31
C LYS A 162 -5.44 11.75 5.99
N PRO A 163 -5.62 11.87 7.33
CA PRO A 163 -6.89 11.54 7.97
C PRO A 163 -8.05 12.42 7.50
N LEU A 164 -7.79 13.72 7.31
CA LEU A 164 -8.80 14.69 6.88
C LEU A 164 -9.28 14.44 5.44
N ASP A 165 -8.42 13.93 4.56
CA ASP A 165 -8.76 13.54 3.18
C ASP A 165 -9.83 12.45 3.14
N LEU A 166 -9.77 11.50 4.08
CA LEU A 166 -10.70 10.36 4.11
C LEU A 166 -12.15 10.81 4.34
N VAL A 167 -12.38 11.87 5.11
CA VAL A 167 -13.72 12.22 5.61
C VAL A 167 -14.07 13.69 5.39
N VAL A 168 -13.19 14.61 5.76
CA VAL A 168 -13.48 16.05 5.76
C VAL A 168 -13.42 16.59 4.34
N PHE A 169 -12.32 16.35 3.62
CA PHE A 169 -12.17 16.86 2.25
C PHE A 169 -13.06 16.11 1.26
N SER A 170 -13.29 14.80 1.46
CA SER A 170 -14.26 14.03 0.67
C SER A 170 -15.69 14.56 0.86
N ALA A 171 -16.13 14.79 2.11
CA ALA A 171 -17.44 15.38 2.38
C ALA A 171 -17.55 16.81 1.84
N PHE A 172 -16.46 17.59 1.92
CA PHE A 172 -16.41 18.93 1.35
C PHE A 172 -16.59 18.92 -0.16
N GLN A 173 -15.88 18.04 -0.88
CA GLN A 173 -16.00 17.87 -2.32
C GLN A 173 -17.42 17.48 -2.73
N LEU A 174 -18.05 16.53 -2.05
CA LEU A 174 -19.42 16.12 -2.34
C LEU A 174 -20.41 17.27 -2.18
N ASN A 175 -20.37 17.97 -1.04
CA ASN A 175 -21.25 19.12 -0.80
C ASN A 175 -20.96 20.27 -1.78
N TYR A 176 -19.72 20.44 -2.22
CA TYR A 176 -19.34 21.44 -3.20
C TYR A 176 -19.93 21.12 -4.57
N SER A 177 -19.81 19.86 -5.01
CA SER A 177 -20.40 19.39 -6.27
C SER A 177 -21.92 19.57 -6.28
N VAL A 178 -22.60 19.29 -5.17
CA VAL A 178 -24.05 19.51 -5.04
C VAL A 178 -24.40 21.00 -5.21
N GLU A 179 -23.67 21.91 -4.57
CA GLU A 179 -23.89 23.36 -4.70
C GLU A 179 -23.60 23.88 -6.13
N ILE A 180 -22.64 23.29 -6.82
CA ILE A 180 -22.38 23.60 -8.24
C ILE A 180 -23.52 23.09 -9.11
N ASP A 181 -23.96 21.86 -8.91
CA ASP A 181 -25.02 21.22 -9.70
C ASP A 181 -26.35 21.96 -9.55
N THR A 182 -26.70 22.38 -8.33
CA THR A 182 -27.90 23.20 -8.09
C THR A 182 -27.80 24.55 -8.79
N ALA A 183 -26.64 25.20 -8.73
CA ALA A 183 -26.42 26.47 -9.41
C ALA A 183 -26.47 26.33 -10.94
N SER A 184 -25.92 25.25 -11.48
CA SER A 184 -25.97 24.92 -12.91
C SER A 184 -27.40 24.69 -13.38
N ARG A 185 -28.23 23.98 -12.60
CA ARG A 185 -29.67 23.77 -12.89
C ARG A 185 -30.47 25.07 -12.86
N LEU A 186 -30.07 26.03 -12.05
CA LEU A 186 -30.66 27.37 -11.97
C LEU A 186 -30.13 28.33 -13.07
N GLY A 187 -29.34 27.83 -14.02
CA GLY A 187 -28.83 28.61 -15.14
C GLY A 187 -27.60 29.47 -14.84
N ARG A 188 -26.94 29.29 -13.69
CA ARG A 188 -25.65 29.95 -13.42
C ARG A 188 -24.53 29.13 -14.06
N SER A 189 -24.01 29.60 -15.19
CA SER A 189 -22.92 28.96 -15.92
C SER A 189 -21.54 29.52 -15.51
N GLY A 190 -20.57 28.63 -15.29
CA GLY A 190 -19.16 28.97 -15.08
C GLY A 190 -18.77 29.30 -13.63
N ILE A 191 -17.90 28.48 -13.05
CA ILE A 191 -17.23 28.78 -11.77
C ILE A 191 -15.99 29.62 -12.08
N ALA A 192 -16.14 30.94 -11.99
CA ALA A 192 -15.02 31.86 -12.08
C ALA A 192 -14.53 32.27 -10.68
N LYS A 193 -13.28 32.78 -10.62
CA LYS A 193 -12.65 33.20 -9.36
C LYS A 193 -13.49 34.20 -8.54
N HIS A 194 -14.26 35.05 -9.22
CA HIS A 194 -15.14 36.04 -8.57
C HIS A 194 -16.38 35.42 -7.92
N ASN A 195 -16.88 34.28 -8.42
CA ASN A 195 -18.06 33.58 -7.88
C ASN A 195 -17.70 32.41 -6.96
N PHE A 196 -16.43 31.99 -6.92
CA PHE A 196 -15.97 30.87 -6.08
C PHE A 196 -16.38 31.00 -4.61
N LEU A 197 -16.22 32.19 -4.02
CA LEU A 197 -16.53 32.43 -2.60
C LEU A 197 -18.03 32.31 -2.28
N GLN A 198 -18.90 32.48 -3.28
CA GLN A 198 -20.34 32.34 -3.12
C GLN A 198 -20.72 30.89 -2.81
N PHE A 199 -20.06 29.93 -3.45
CA PHE A 199 -20.28 28.50 -3.22
C PHE A 199 -19.54 27.98 -1.98
N LEU A 200 -18.40 28.59 -1.63
CA LEU A 200 -17.59 28.14 -0.49
C LEU A 200 -18.32 28.26 0.86
N LYS A 201 -19.07 29.35 1.08
CA LYS A 201 -19.80 29.59 2.34
C LYS A 201 -20.87 28.52 2.64
N PRO A 202 -21.82 28.22 1.74
CA PRO A 202 -22.84 27.18 1.97
C PRO A 202 -22.21 25.79 2.08
N THR A 203 -21.26 25.44 1.20
CA THR A 203 -20.53 24.16 1.27
C THR A 203 -19.83 23.96 2.62
N ARG A 204 -19.17 25.01 3.15
CA ARG A 204 -18.52 24.94 4.46
C ARG A 204 -19.54 24.73 5.58
N LYS A 205 -20.67 25.45 5.55
CA LYS A 205 -21.74 25.26 6.55
C LYS A 205 -22.31 23.85 6.51
N ALA A 206 -22.57 23.31 5.32
CA ALA A 206 -23.07 21.95 5.16
C ALA A 206 -22.06 20.89 5.64
N THR A 207 -20.79 21.05 5.28
CA THR A 207 -19.72 20.10 5.62
C THR A 207 -19.43 20.08 7.11
N PHE A 208 -19.25 21.25 7.73
CA PHE A 208 -18.92 21.37 9.15
C PHE A 208 -20.17 21.45 10.05
N SER A 209 -21.35 21.10 9.54
CA SER A 209 -22.59 21.05 10.36
C SER A 209 -22.50 20.01 11.47
N LYS A 210 -21.68 18.98 11.31
CA LYS A 210 -21.44 17.94 12.32
C LYS A 210 -20.12 18.23 13.04
N PRO A 211 -20.13 18.50 14.36
CA PRO A 211 -18.91 18.86 15.10
C PRO A 211 -17.90 17.69 15.18
N ASP A 212 -18.37 16.44 15.10
CA ASP A 212 -17.54 15.24 15.27
C ASP A 212 -16.83 14.79 13.99
N LEU A 213 -16.93 15.54 12.89
CA LEU A 213 -16.39 15.13 11.59
C LEU A 213 -14.87 14.92 11.63
N ILE A 214 -14.16 15.80 12.35
CA ILE A 214 -12.70 15.68 12.53
C ILE A 214 -12.40 14.45 13.37
N HIS A 215 -13.11 14.24 14.50
CA HIS A 215 -12.93 13.04 15.32
C HIS A 215 -13.15 11.76 14.51
N ARG A 216 -14.17 11.74 13.65
CA ARG A 216 -14.45 10.62 12.75
C ARG A 216 -13.34 10.40 11.71
N ALA A 217 -12.71 11.46 11.23
CA ALA A 217 -11.58 11.39 10.30
C ALA A 217 -10.38 10.65 10.91
N PHE A 218 -10.00 11.03 12.14
CA PHE A 218 -8.93 10.36 12.89
C PHE A 218 -9.33 8.96 13.37
N GLN A 219 -10.63 8.73 13.60
CA GLN A 219 -11.15 7.42 13.95
C GLN A 219 -11.03 6.48 12.76
N ILE A 220 -11.51 6.85 11.56
CA ILE A 220 -11.43 5.99 10.36
C ILE A 220 -9.97 5.71 9.95
N ALA A 221 -9.09 6.67 10.18
CA ALA A 221 -7.65 6.49 9.99
C ALA A 221 -7.00 5.54 11.02
N GLY A 222 -7.71 5.15 12.09
CA GLY A 222 -7.20 4.29 13.15
C GLY A 222 -6.20 4.97 14.08
N ILE A 223 -6.16 6.30 14.09
CA ILE A 223 -5.24 7.10 14.91
C ILE A 223 -5.88 7.40 16.27
N TRP A 224 -7.13 7.84 16.28
CA TRP A 224 -7.81 8.28 17.50
C TRP A 224 -9.35 8.15 17.42
N PRO A 225 -10.02 7.51 18.39
CA PRO A 225 -9.45 6.73 19.50
C PRO A 225 -8.66 5.52 18.99
N TYR A 226 -7.59 5.17 19.68
CA TYR A 226 -6.82 3.99 19.29
C TYR A 226 -7.64 2.73 19.54
N ASP A 227 -8.06 2.08 18.46
CA ASP A 227 -8.81 0.84 18.51
C ASP A 227 -8.10 -0.24 17.66
N PRO A 228 -7.44 -1.24 18.28
CA PRO A 228 -6.84 -2.34 17.54
C PRO A 228 -7.88 -3.20 16.82
N THR A 229 -9.18 -2.98 17.09
CA THR A 229 -10.27 -3.73 16.47
C THR A 229 -10.68 -3.25 15.08
N GLN A 230 -10.31 -2.05 14.67
CA GLN A 230 -10.62 -1.56 13.31
C GLN A 230 -9.95 -2.35 12.18
N VAL A 231 -8.84 -3.03 12.48
CA VAL A 231 -8.25 -3.99 11.53
C VAL A 231 -9.27 -5.08 11.18
N TYR A 232 -10.17 -5.43 12.12
CA TYR A 232 -11.23 -6.41 11.93
C TYR A 232 -12.34 -5.94 11.00
N ASP A 233 -12.77 -4.68 11.09
CA ASP A 233 -13.80 -4.13 10.19
C ASP A 233 -13.32 -4.09 8.73
N ARG A 234 -12.00 -4.12 8.51
CA ARG A 234 -11.38 -4.25 7.19
C ARG A 234 -11.09 -5.71 6.79
N LEU A 235 -10.88 -6.60 7.77
CA LEU A 235 -10.78 -8.06 7.58
C LEU A 235 -12.13 -8.66 7.17
N ILE A 236 -13.22 -8.13 7.73
CA ILE A 236 -14.56 -8.32 7.22
C ILE A 236 -14.65 -7.40 6.01
N LEU A 237 -14.11 -7.82 4.87
CA LEU A 237 -14.68 -7.34 3.61
C LEU A 237 -16.20 -7.55 3.79
N PRO A 238 -17.05 -6.50 3.83
CA PRO A 238 -18.44 -6.76 3.54
C PRO A 238 -18.39 -7.56 2.22
N PRO A 239 -19.06 -8.73 2.13
CA PRO A 239 -19.13 -9.42 0.85
C PRO A 239 -19.42 -8.35 -0.18
N PRO A 240 -18.63 -8.25 -1.29
CA PRO A 240 -18.74 -7.15 -2.23
C PRO A 240 -20.22 -6.93 -2.39
N LYS A 241 -20.72 -5.77 -1.90
CA LYS A 241 -22.17 -5.55 -1.81
C LYS A 241 -22.65 -5.99 -3.16
N PRO A 242 -23.47 -7.07 -3.27
CA PRO A 242 -23.90 -7.51 -4.58
C PRO A 242 -24.40 -6.24 -5.21
N VAL A 243 -23.73 -5.81 -6.28
CA VAL A 243 -24.11 -4.59 -6.98
C VAL A 243 -25.49 -4.95 -7.43
N GLN A 244 -26.49 -4.60 -6.60
CA GLN A 244 -27.85 -4.75 -6.99
C GLN A 244 -27.90 -3.83 -8.19
N PRO A 245 -28.13 -4.37 -9.40
CA PRO A 245 -28.40 -3.51 -10.53
C PRO A 245 -29.45 -2.51 -10.02
N PRO A 246 -29.25 -1.20 -10.25
CA PRO A 246 -30.11 -0.17 -9.69
C PRO A 246 -31.55 -0.66 -9.83
N ALA A 247 -32.23 -0.82 -8.69
CA ALA A 247 -33.50 -1.51 -8.63
C ALA A 247 -34.43 -0.95 -9.70
N SER A 248 -34.58 -1.73 -10.76
CA SER A 248 -35.83 -2.36 -11.16
C SER A 248 -37.08 -1.49 -11.33
N ASP A 249 -36.99 -0.16 -11.41
CA ASP A 249 -38.15 0.68 -11.72
C ASP A 249 -38.77 0.26 -13.07
N LEU A 250 -37.97 -0.03 -14.09
CA LEU A 250 -38.49 -0.43 -15.40
C LEU A 250 -39.07 -1.86 -15.42
N GLN A 251 -38.44 -2.82 -14.73
CA GLN A 251 -38.93 -4.20 -14.72
C GLN A 251 -40.21 -4.34 -13.90
N GLU A 252 -40.29 -3.66 -12.76
CA GLU A 252 -41.48 -3.62 -11.92
C GLU A 252 -42.62 -2.89 -12.64
N ASN A 253 -42.34 -1.74 -13.28
CA ASN A 253 -43.34 -1.02 -14.08
C ASN A 253 -43.82 -1.83 -15.29
N LEU A 254 -42.95 -2.58 -15.97
CA LEU A 254 -43.35 -3.45 -17.09
C LEU A 254 -44.23 -4.63 -16.62
N GLN A 255 -43.97 -5.20 -15.43
CA GLN A 255 -44.85 -6.22 -14.83
C GLN A 255 -46.23 -5.63 -14.50
N VAL A 256 -46.26 -4.45 -13.88
CA VAL A 256 -47.51 -3.76 -13.51
C VAL A 256 -48.31 -3.35 -14.77
N LEU A 257 -47.64 -2.90 -15.83
CA LEU A 257 -48.30 -2.59 -17.12
C LEU A 257 -48.85 -3.85 -17.79
N LYS A 258 -48.16 -4.98 -17.70
CA LYS A 258 -48.65 -6.25 -18.26
C LYS A 258 -49.90 -6.74 -17.54
N THR A 259 -49.93 -6.69 -16.21
CA THR A 259 -51.08 -7.14 -15.41
C THR A 259 -52.29 -6.23 -15.60
N THR A 260 -52.08 -4.91 -15.67
CA THR A 260 -53.16 -3.94 -15.92
C THR A 260 -53.74 -4.07 -17.34
N LEU A 261 -52.91 -4.18 -18.38
CA LEU A 261 -53.40 -4.38 -19.76
C LEU A 261 -54.14 -5.72 -19.94
N THR A 262 -53.70 -6.76 -19.25
CA THR A 262 -54.38 -8.07 -19.26
C THR A 262 -55.77 -7.97 -18.59
N SER A 263 -55.88 -7.22 -17.49
CA SER A 263 -57.15 -6.98 -16.80
C SER A 263 -58.14 -6.13 -17.61
N LEU A 264 -57.64 -5.29 -18.52
CA LEU A 264 -58.42 -4.41 -19.40
C LEU A 264 -58.80 -5.05 -20.74
N GLY A 265 -58.42 -6.32 -20.97
CA GLY A 265 -58.76 -7.04 -22.22
C GLY A 265 -58.03 -6.53 -23.46
N ALA A 266 -56.78 -6.08 -23.30
CA ALA A 266 -56.00 -5.50 -24.40
C ALA A 266 -55.73 -6.49 -25.55
N SER A 267 -55.51 -5.95 -26.76
CA SER A 267 -55.22 -6.72 -27.98
C SER A 267 -54.02 -7.67 -27.81
N SER A 268 -54.12 -8.86 -28.40
CA SER A 268 -53.08 -9.90 -28.37
C SER A 268 -51.73 -9.41 -28.91
N GLU A 269 -51.73 -8.47 -29.87
CA GLU A 269 -50.51 -7.91 -30.46
C GLU A 269 -49.75 -6.99 -29.49
N SER A 270 -50.47 -6.23 -28.67
CA SER A 270 -49.87 -5.33 -27.67
C SER A 270 -49.19 -6.12 -26.55
N LEU A 271 -49.80 -7.23 -26.12
CA LEU A 271 -49.23 -8.12 -25.11
C LEU A 271 -47.96 -8.82 -25.63
N LYS A 272 -47.95 -9.28 -26.89
CA LYS A 272 -46.76 -9.86 -27.53
C LYS A 272 -45.61 -8.85 -27.65
N SER A 273 -45.93 -7.60 -27.99
CA SER A 273 -44.94 -6.52 -28.08
C SER A 273 -44.32 -6.20 -26.72
N LEU A 274 -45.14 -6.19 -25.66
CA LEU A 274 -44.68 -5.98 -24.29
C LEU A 274 -43.77 -7.11 -23.80
N ASP A 275 -44.09 -8.36 -24.15
CA ASP A 275 -43.26 -9.53 -23.83
C ASP A 275 -41.89 -9.47 -24.52
N GLN A 276 -41.87 -9.01 -25.77
CA GLN A 276 -40.63 -8.80 -26.51
C GLN A 276 -39.75 -7.72 -25.86
N ILE A 277 -40.37 -6.62 -25.40
CA ILE A 277 -39.67 -5.54 -24.69
C ILE A 277 -39.11 -6.05 -23.35
N GLN A 278 -39.91 -6.79 -22.59
CA GLN A 278 -39.46 -7.38 -21.34
C GLN A 278 -38.27 -8.33 -21.55
N TYR A 279 -38.34 -9.18 -22.58
CA TYR A 279 -37.25 -10.10 -22.92
C TYR A 279 -35.96 -9.37 -23.30
N SER A 280 -36.06 -8.35 -24.16
CA SER A 280 -34.89 -7.53 -24.55
C SER A 280 -34.28 -6.77 -23.37
N SER A 281 -35.11 -6.26 -22.46
CA SER A 281 -34.66 -5.60 -21.23
C SER A 281 -33.87 -6.56 -20.32
N HIS A 282 -34.38 -7.79 -20.11
CA HIS A 282 -33.65 -8.81 -19.37
C HIS A 282 -32.29 -9.17 -19.99
N GLN A 283 -32.23 -9.27 -21.33
CA GLN A 283 -30.98 -9.55 -22.04
C GLN A 283 -29.94 -8.43 -21.85
N LEU A 284 -30.36 -7.17 -21.97
CA LEU A 284 -29.47 -6.02 -21.76
C LEU A 284 -28.96 -5.95 -20.32
N THR A 285 -29.82 -6.19 -19.33
CA THR A 285 -29.41 -6.24 -17.91
C THR A 285 -28.38 -7.34 -17.66
N ALA A 286 -28.56 -8.52 -18.26
CA ALA A 286 -27.58 -9.60 -18.17
C ALA A 286 -26.22 -9.21 -18.81
N GLN A 287 -26.24 -8.54 -19.96
CA GLN A 287 -25.01 -8.06 -20.61
C GLN A 287 -24.28 -7.01 -19.77
N VAL A 288 -25.01 -6.06 -19.18
CA VAL A 288 -24.42 -5.04 -18.29
C VAL A 288 -23.73 -5.70 -17.10
N ALA A 289 -24.35 -6.70 -16.48
CA ALA A 289 -23.74 -7.44 -15.37
C ALA A 289 -22.46 -8.18 -15.79
N LEU A 290 -22.45 -8.80 -16.98
CA LEU A 290 -21.25 -9.45 -17.53
C LEU A 290 -20.12 -8.45 -17.79
N HIS A 291 -20.43 -7.29 -18.36
CA HIS A 291 -19.44 -6.24 -18.59
C HIS A 291 -18.88 -5.68 -17.28
N GLN A 292 -19.72 -5.47 -16.26
CA GLN A 292 -19.28 -5.04 -14.94
C GLN A 292 -18.28 -6.03 -14.32
N HIS A 293 -18.62 -7.32 -14.32
CA HIS A 293 -17.71 -8.36 -13.85
C HIS A 293 -16.38 -8.37 -14.62
N HIS A 294 -16.42 -8.20 -15.94
CA HIS A 294 -15.20 -8.11 -16.74
C HIS A 294 -14.35 -6.88 -16.38
N THR A 295 -14.98 -5.72 -16.13
CA THR A 295 -14.25 -4.52 -15.70
C THR A 295 -13.62 -4.68 -14.31
N GLU A 296 -14.28 -5.37 -13.38
CA GLU A 296 -13.73 -5.68 -12.05
C GLU A 296 -12.54 -6.65 -12.15
N GLN A 297 -12.65 -7.66 -13.03
CA GLN A 297 -11.53 -8.56 -13.32
C GLN A 297 -10.32 -7.80 -13.88
N LEU A 298 -10.55 -6.92 -14.87
CA LEU A 298 -9.48 -6.09 -15.44
C LEU A 298 -8.87 -5.13 -14.42
N GLN A 299 -9.67 -4.54 -13.51
CA GLN A 299 -9.16 -3.70 -12.43
C GLN A 299 -8.33 -4.50 -11.41
N SER A 300 -8.76 -5.72 -11.08
CA SER A 300 -8.00 -6.65 -10.24
C SER A 300 -6.67 -7.04 -10.90
N GLU A 301 -6.68 -7.35 -12.19
CA GLU A 301 -5.49 -7.66 -12.99
C GLU A 301 -4.53 -6.47 -13.05
N LEU A 302 -5.05 -5.26 -13.28
CA LEU A 302 -4.28 -4.02 -13.30
C LEU A 302 -3.65 -3.72 -11.94
N ASN A 303 -4.38 -3.95 -10.85
CA ASN A 303 -3.84 -3.79 -9.49
C ASN A 303 -2.76 -4.83 -9.17
N LYS A 304 -2.90 -6.07 -9.64
CA LYS A 304 -1.83 -7.10 -9.55
C LYS A 304 -0.59 -6.69 -10.34
N GLN A 305 -0.76 -6.15 -11.56
CA GLN A 305 0.36 -5.69 -12.40
C GLN A 305 1.03 -4.42 -11.85
N ARG A 306 0.25 -3.51 -11.24
CA ARG A 306 0.77 -2.34 -10.51
C ARG A 306 1.53 -2.71 -9.22
N GLY A 307 1.33 -3.92 -8.70
CA GLY A 307 2.13 -4.50 -7.61
C GLY A 307 3.59 -4.80 -7.97
N GLY A 308 3.99 -4.62 -9.24
CA GLY A 308 5.36 -4.82 -9.73
C GLY A 308 6.32 -3.68 -9.37
N LYS A 309 6.66 -3.55 -8.08
CA LYS A 309 7.92 -3.03 -7.52
C LYS A 309 7.78 -3.08 -5.99
N HIS A 310 8.31 -4.15 -5.41
CA HIS A 310 8.30 -4.34 -3.96
C HIS A 310 9.14 -3.25 -3.28
N ASP A 311 8.44 -2.24 -2.78
CA ASP A 311 8.98 -1.23 -1.89
C ASP A 311 9.13 -1.86 -0.49
N ARG A 312 10.37 -2.14 -0.10
CA ARG A 312 10.74 -2.80 1.16
C ARG A 312 10.64 -1.80 2.31
N ARG A 313 9.59 -1.88 3.13
CA ARG A 313 9.33 -0.88 4.19
C ARG A 313 9.72 -1.39 5.58
N VAL A 314 10.59 -0.63 6.24
CA VAL A 314 11.23 -0.98 7.50
C VAL A 314 10.48 -0.37 8.69
N LEU A 315 9.92 -1.21 9.55
CA LEU A 315 9.29 -0.91 10.84
C LEU A 315 10.33 -0.60 11.92
N SER A 316 10.27 0.59 12.50
CA SER A 316 11.33 1.07 13.37
C SER A 316 10.99 2.34 14.09
N LYS A 317 11.55 2.50 15.28
CA LYS A 317 11.38 3.68 16.12
C LYS A 317 12.08 4.97 15.56
N THR A 318 12.27 5.12 14.25
CA THR A 318 12.81 6.35 13.63
C THR A 318 12.48 6.44 12.13
N ARG A 319 11.86 7.59 11.78
CA ARG A 319 11.49 8.21 10.47
C ARG A 319 12.04 7.58 9.18
N VAL A 320 11.16 7.37 8.20
CA VAL A 320 11.37 6.71 6.90
C VAL A 320 11.83 7.70 5.84
N VAL A 321 12.86 7.31 5.07
CA VAL A 321 13.15 7.84 3.74
C VAL A 321 13.62 6.67 2.85
N THR A 322 13.35 6.73 1.54
CA THR A 322 13.53 5.62 0.58
C THR A 322 14.99 5.14 0.45
N GLU A 323 15.21 3.88 0.06
CA GLU A 323 16.56 3.34 -0.19
C GLU A 323 17.26 4.10 -1.33
N GLU A 324 16.50 4.49 -2.35
CA GLU A 324 16.97 5.38 -3.41
C GLU A 324 17.39 6.74 -2.87
N TYR A 325 16.61 7.35 -1.96
CA TYR A 325 16.99 8.60 -1.30
C TYR A 325 18.26 8.43 -0.45
N LEU A 326 18.47 7.29 0.22
CA LEU A 326 19.71 7.07 0.99
C LEU A 326 20.93 6.84 0.09
N LYS A 327 20.76 6.16 -1.05
CA LYS A 327 21.81 6.01 -2.07
C LYS A 327 22.13 7.35 -2.72
N GLN A 328 21.10 8.11 -3.12
CA GLN A 328 21.22 9.46 -3.68
C GLN A 328 21.88 10.41 -2.67
N ARG A 329 21.43 10.42 -1.41
CA ARG A 329 22.01 11.25 -0.35
C ARG A 329 23.43 10.82 0.06
N LYS A 330 23.79 9.55 -0.13
CA LYS A 330 25.18 9.11 0.04
C LYS A 330 26.05 9.68 -1.08
N VAL A 331 25.60 9.58 -2.34
CA VAL A 331 26.27 10.18 -3.50
C VAL A 331 26.36 11.70 -3.37
N GLU A 332 25.29 12.38 -2.95
CA GLU A 332 25.28 13.83 -2.70
C GLU A 332 26.25 14.22 -1.59
N ARG A 333 26.30 13.48 -0.46
CA ARG A 333 27.27 13.75 0.60
C ARG A 333 28.71 13.53 0.16
N ASP A 334 28.96 12.48 -0.63
CA ASP A 334 30.28 12.19 -1.17
C ASP A 334 30.72 13.28 -2.18
N ASN A 335 29.79 13.78 -3.00
CA ASN A 335 30.00 14.92 -3.91
C ASN A 335 30.23 16.23 -3.15
N GLU A 336 29.47 16.52 -2.09
CA GLU A 336 29.66 17.71 -1.26
C GLU A 336 31.04 17.70 -0.55
N LEU A 337 31.48 16.53 -0.08
CA LEU A 337 32.80 16.37 0.51
C LEU A 337 33.90 16.61 -0.53
N ALA A 338 33.76 16.04 -1.73
CA ALA A 338 34.68 16.27 -2.85
C ALA A 338 34.73 17.75 -3.27
N GLU A 339 33.57 18.44 -3.34
CA GLU A 339 33.52 19.86 -3.68
C GLU A 339 34.15 20.74 -2.59
N LYS A 340 33.94 20.40 -1.31
CA LYS A 340 34.60 21.07 -0.18
C LYS A 340 36.11 20.86 -0.22
N GLU A 341 36.59 19.66 -0.53
CA GLU A 341 38.02 19.39 -0.71
C GLU A 341 38.60 20.14 -1.91
N ALA A 342 37.94 20.13 -3.07
CA ALA A 342 38.36 20.89 -4.24
C ALA A 342 38.44 22.40 -3.94
N LYS A 343 37.47 22.95 -3.21
CA LYS A 343 37.51 24.36 -2.75
C LYS A 343 38.67 24.62 -1.78
N ARG A 344 38.99 23.67 -0.89
CA ARG A 344 40.15 23.78 0.01
C ARG A 344 41.47 23.73 -0.75
N VAL A 345 41.60 22.82 -1.73
CA VAL A 345 42.77 22.70 -2.60
C VAL A 345 42.92 23.94 -3.48
N ALA A 346 41.85 24.43 -4.11
CA ALA A 346 41.89 25.66 -4.90
C ALA A 346 42.24 26.90 -4.05
N LYS A 347 41.75 26.96 -2.81
CA LYS A 347 42.12 28.02 -1.86
C LYS A 347 43.59 27.91 -1.40
N ALA A 348 44.10 26.70 -1.23
CA ALA A 348 45.52 26.45 -0.93
C ALA A 348 46.41 26.80 -2.14
N LEU A 349 45.96 26.51 -3.36
CA LEU A 349 46.65 26.85 -4.59
C LEU A 349 46.67 28.38 -4.81
N LYS A 350 45.56 29.07 -4.54
CA LYS A 350 45.52 30.55 -4.54
C LYS A 350 46.39 31.19 -3.45
N ARG A 351 46.60 30.50 -2.32
CA ARG A 351 47.49 30.96 -1.24
C ARG A 351 48.97 30.67 -1.50
N SER A 352 49.28 29.70 -2.36
CA SER A 352 50.65 29.35 -2.77
C SER A 352 51.04 29.95 -4.11
N ALA A 353 50.11 30.62 -4.80
CA ALA A 353 50.42 31.42 -5.98
C ALA A 353 51.38 32.55 -5.57
N PRO A 354 52.59 32.64 -6.17
CA PRO A 354 53.54 33.69 -5.87
C PRO A 354 52.91 35.05 -6.19
N GLU A 355 53.03 35.97 -5.24
CA GLU A 355 52.62 37.37 -5.36
C GLU A 355 53.24 37.95 -6.64
N PRO A 356 52.46 38.60 -7.53
CA PRO A 356 53.02 39.15 -8.75
C PRO A 356 54.07 40.19 -8.38
N LEU A 357 55.28 40.00 -8.91
CA LEU A 357 56.40 40.93 -8.76
C LEU A 357 55.94 42.33 -9.17
N PRO A 358 56.37 43.38 -8.43
CA PRO A 358 56.00 44.75 -8.75
C PRO A 358 56.52 45.09 -10.16
N GLU A 359 55.61 45.42 -11.07
CA GLU A 359 55.99 45.95 -12.38
C GLU A 359 56.75 47.27 -12.19
N ASP A 360 57.94 47.26 -12.78
CA ASP A 360 59.02 48.20 -12.64
C ASP A 360 58.75 49.52 -13.37
N THR A 361 59.43 50.57 -12.91
CA THR A 361 59.73 51.82 -13.64
C THR A 361 58.56 52.62 -14.24
N ARG A 362 58.09 53.65 -13.51
CA ARG A 362 57.65 54.89 -14.16
C ARG A 362 58.86 55.81 -14.32
N PRO A 363 59.19 56.31 -15.53
CA PRO A 363 60.27 57.27 -15.71
C PRO A 363 59.93 58.58 -14.99
N VAL A 364 60.92 59.07 -14.22
CA VAL A 364 60.92 60.38 -13.59
C VAL A 364 60.81 61.45 -14.69
N PRO A 365 59.87 62.42 -14.60
CA PRO A 365 59.81 63.51 -15.57
C PRO A 365 61.05 64.40 -15.45
N GLU A 366 61.71 64.61 -16.59
CA GLU A 366 62.88 65.48 -16.74
C GLU A 366 62.59 66.90 -16.24
N ARG A 367 63.53 67.45 -15.47
CA ARG A 367 63.50 68.85 -15.03
C ARG A 367 63.77 69.79 -16.21
N PRO A 368 62.99 70.86 -16.41
CA PRO A 368 63.36 71.90 -17.35
C PRO A 368 64.57 72.69 -16.84
N VAL A 369 65.55 72.82 -17.74
CA VAL A 369 66.79 73.59 -17.60
C VAL A 369 66.45 75.09 -17.52
N PHE A 370 66.78 75.75 -16.41
CA PHE A 370 66.93 77.21 -16.40
C PHE A 370 68.43 77.54 -16.43
N SER A 371 68.88 77.92 -17.63
CA SER A 371 70.18 78.51 -17.86
C SER A 371 70.24 79.89 -17.20
N THR A 372 71.36 80.09 -16.52
CA THR A 372 71.88 81.29 -15.87
C THR A 372 71.59 82.60 -16.58
N LEU A 373 71.40 83.68 -15.81
CA LEU A 373 72.15 84.93 -15.97
C LEU A 373 71.86 85.88 -14.82
N ASN A 374 72.87 86.07 -13.98
CA ASN A 374 72.98 87.18 -13.06
C ASN A 374 73.77 88.28 -13.80
N PRO A 375 73.30 89.53 -13.83
CA PRO A 375 74.23 90.62 -14.01
C PRO A 375 74.03 91.72 -12.95
N ARG A 376 75.14 91.96 -12.23
CA ARG A 376 75.66 93.20 -11.66
C ARG A 376 74.70 94.29 -11.18
#